data_AF-A0A950IU80-F1
#
_entry.id   AF-A0A950IU80-F1
#
_cell.length_a   1.000
_cell.length_b   1.000
_cell.length_c   1.000
_cell.angle_alpha   90.00
_cell.angle_beta   90.00
_cell.angle_gamma   90.00
#
_symmetry.space_group_name_H-M   'P 1'
#
loop_
_entity.id
_entity.type
_entity.pdbx_description
1 polymer ?
#
loop_
_entity_poly.entity_id
_entity_poly.type
_entity_poly.pdbx_seq_one_letter_code
_entity_poly.pdbx_strand_id
1 'polypeptide(L)'
;MQTDVKKVFYFHADANSLGGYLENPYRAIPSQASVSLPAVGGYASVRAHEYRYEDIISCRSTYTHVAGRPSKTNGPWKARVTAVAEGINILNVLTAERAVARVFVEHPEDGGPPKISFAGSHIHDLRFQGKKVELNLNSTLLPPHHRGGDAYNEDESFAPEIEWQVLWDVAREQSAALRDRSGAPLWAIDRYGWLARKQTLDGVNCAICSLVDRIQPGEGTPSFGHFLEAPDIGRFFFGEAMIMPQSIQLTLVRAELGCKTQGMASIATARTNGSSYPP
;
A
#
# COMPACT_ATOMS: atom_id res chain seq x y z
N MET A 1 21.84 26.87 30.02
CA MET A 1 21.44 27.74 28.89
C MET A 1 20.77 26.82 27.88
N GLN A 2 19.44 26.80 27.86
CA GLN A 2 18.66 25.92 26.99
C GLN A 2 18.67 26.58 25.61
N THR A 3 19.46 26.05 24.69
CA THR A 3 19.50 26.54 23.32
C THR A 3 18.19 26.16 22.64
N ASP A 4 17.39 27.16 22.28
CA ASP A 4 16.10 27.07 21.60
C ASP A 4 16.28 26.64 20.12
N VAL A 5 17.06 25.59 19.88
CA VAL A 5 17.38 25.14 18.52
C VAL A 5 16.22 24.33 18.00
N LYS A 6 15.56 24.88 16.99
CA LYS A 6 14.48 24.21 16.27
C LYS A 6 15.02 22.97 15.54
N LYS A 7 14.46 21.80 15.84
CA LYS A 7 14.77 20.57 15.09
C LYS A 7 14.26 20.71 13.65
N VAL A 8 15.10 20.35 12.68
CA VAL A 8 14.73 20.33 11.26
C VAL A 8 14.24 18.93 10.90
N PHE A 9 13.12 18.86 10.20
CA PHE A 9 12.57 17.60 9.70
C PHE A 9 12.29 17.72 8.21
N TYR A 10 12.78 16.75 7.44
CA TYR A 10 12.52 16.64 6.03
C TYR A 10 11.47 15.58 5.77
N PHE A 11 10.34 15.99 5.22
CA PHE A 11 9.27 15.09 4.80
C PHE A 11 9.63 14.41 3.48
N HIS A 12 9.29 13.13 3.37
CA HIS A 12 9.41 12.37 2.14
C HIS A 12 8.06 11.70 1.85
N ALA A 13 7.23 12.34 1.04
CA ALA A 13 5.90 11.82 0.73
C ALA A 13 5.57 12.00 -0.75
N ASP A 14 5.08 10.93 -1.37
CA ASP A 14 4.68 10.90 -2.76
C ASP A 14 3.53 9.92 -2.99
N ALA A 15 2.75 10.17 -4.03
CA ALA A 15 1.65 9.32 -4.41
C ALA A 15 1.45 9.30 -5.92
N ASN A 16 0.96 8.18 -6.43
CA ASN A 16 0.36 8.08 -7.75
C ASN A 16 -0.91 7.23 -7.69
N SER A 17 -1.87 7.54 -8.56
CA SER A 17 -3.14 6.80 -8.59
C SER A 17 -3.14 5.65 -9.59
N LEU A 18 -2.34 5.76 -10.64
CA LEU A 18 -2.17 4.73 -11.66
C LEU A 18 -0.81 4.92 -12.33
N GLY A 19 -0.17 3.85 -12.78
CA GLY A 19 1.04 3.90 -13.60
C GLY A 19 1.56 2.51 -13.91
N GLY A 20 2.55 2.41 -14.78
CA GLY A 20 3.13 1.11 -15.13
C GLY A 20 3.99 1.13 -16.38
N TYR A 21 4.20 -0.05 -16.94
CA TYR A 21 4.87 -0.24 -18.21
C TYR A 21 4.45 -1.56 -18.87
N LEU A 22 4.66 -1.63 -20.18
CA LEU A 22 4.60 -2.85 -20.99
C LEU A 22 6.03 -3.23 -21.39
N GLU A 23 6.28 -4.52 -21.55
CA GLU A 23 7.62 -5.05 -21.87
C GLU A 23 7.84 -5.23 -23.37
N ASN A 24 6.83 -5.71 -24.10
CA ASN A 24 6.98 -6.16 -25.48
C ASN A 24 5.85 -5.63 -26.40
N PRO A 25 6.07 -4.55 -27.18
CA PRO A 25 7.23 -3.65 -27.12
C PRO A 25 7.22 -2.81 -25.84
N TYR A 26 8.40 -2.33 -25.43
CA TYR A 26 8.52 -1.52 -24.23
C TYR A 26 7.77 -0.20 -24.38
N ARG A 27 6.81 0.06 -23.49
CA ARG A 27 6.01 1.29 -23.46
C ARG A 27 5.68 1.66 -22.04
N ALA A 28 5.93 2.90 -21.65
CA ALA A 28 5.50 3.39 -20.35
C ALA A 28 3.98 3.60 -20.35
N ILE A 29 3.32 3.24 -19.24
CA ILE A 29 1.96 3.67 -18.93
C ILE A 29 2.12 4.91 -18.03
N PRO A 30 1.86 6.12 -18.55
CA PRO A 30 2.10 7.36 -17.82
C PRO A 30 1.43 7.37 -16.44
N SER A 31 2.19 7.83 -15.45
CA SER A 31 1.66 7.94 -14.10
C SER A 31 0.56 9.00 -14.02
N GLN A 32 -0.56 8.66 -13.40
CA GLN A 32 -1.72 9.52 -13.26
C GLN A 32 -1.82 10.07 -11.84
N ALA A 33 -2.19 11.35 -11.77
CA ALA A 33 -2.29 12.12 -10.54
C ALA A 33 -1.03 11.99 -9.65
N SER A 34 0.16 12.03 -10.24
CA SER A 34 1.41 11.96 -9.46
C SER A 34 1.64 13.26 -8.68
N VAL A 35 1.98 13.15 -7.40
CA VAL A 35 2.28 14.32 -6.55
C VAL A 35 3.42 13.99 -5.58
N SER A 36 4.23 14.98 -5.24
CA SER A 36 5.26 14.90 -4.21
C SER A 36 5.12 16.08 -3.26
N LEU A 37 5.32 15.81 -1.97
CA LEU A 37 5.29 16.82 -0.92
C LEU A 37 6.65 17.55 -0.88
N PRO A 38 6.67 18.89 -0.76
CA PRO A 38 7.91 19.61 -0.50
C PRO A 38 8.59 19.08 0.77
N ALA A 39 9.93 19.04 0.77
CA ALA A 39 10.69 18.49 1.89
C ALA A 39 10.44 19.23 3.22
N VAL A 40 10.01 20.49 3.17
CA VAL A 40 9.66 21.30 4.35
C VAL A 40 8.24 21.03 4.88
N GLY A 41 7.47 20.18 4.21
CA GLY A 41 6.07 19.92 4.49
C GLY A 41 5.12 20.81 3.68
N GLY A 42 3.91 21.00 4.21
CA GLY A 42 2.81 21.70 3.56
C GLY A 42 1.75 20.73 3.04
N TYR A 43 1.19 21.04 1.88
CA TYR A 43 0.14 20.27 1.23
C TYR A 43 0.30 20.37 -0.29
N ALA A 44 0.06 19.27 -0.99
CA ALA A 44 -0.08 19.26 -2.43
C ALA A 44 -1.16 18.24 -2.84
N SER A 45 -1.85 18.52 -3.95
CA SER A 45 -2.87 17.65 -4.49
C SER A 45 -2.89 17.73 -5.99
N VAL A 46 -3.18 16.61 -6.65
CA VAL A 46 -3.37 16.54 -8.09
C VAL A 46 -4.61 15.70 -8.37
N ARG A 47 -5.37 16.08 -9.40
CA ARG A 47 -6.50 15.31 -9.90
C ARG A 47 -6.40 15.21 -11.42
N ALA A 48 -6.66 14.03 -11.94
CA ALA A 48 -6.86 13.78 -13.37
C ALA A 48 -8.18 13.05 -13.57
N HIS A 49 -8.88 13.40 -14.63
CA HIS A 49 -10.15 12.79 -15.00
C HIS A 49 -9.93 11.93 -16.23
N GLU A 50 -10.72 10.87 -16.36
CA GLU A 50 -10.81 9.99 -17.52
C GLU A 50 -9.46 9.65 -18.15
N TYR A 51 -8.88 8.55 -17.69
CA TYR A 51 -7.67 8.00 -18.24
C TYR A 51 -7.94 6.65 -18.86
N ARG A 52 -7.49 6.46 -20.10
CA ARG A 52 -7.49 5.18 -20.79
C ARG A 52 -6.15 5.01 -21.49
N TYR A 53 -5.47 3.92 -21.19
CA TYR A 53 -4.30 3.47 -21.91
C TYR A 53 -4.67 2.25 -22.74
N GLU A 54 -4.91 2.50 -24.03
CA GLU A 54 -5.40 1.51 -25.00
C GLU A 54 -6.64 0.78 -24.44
N ASP A 55 -6.78 -0.52 -24.70
CA ASP A 55 -7.81 -1.35 -24.09
C ASP A 55 -7.28 -2.14 -22.87
N ILE A 56 -6.14 -1.71 -22.31
CA ILE A 56 -5.42 -2.43 -21.26
C ILE A 56 -5.85 -1.96 -19.88
N ILE A 57 -5.80 -0.66 -19.63
CA ILE A 57 -6.11 -0.09 -18.32
C ILE A 57 -6.85 1.24 -18.46
N SER A 58 -7.87 1.43 -17.64
CA SER A 58 -8.60 2.70 -17.57
C SER A 58 -9.10 3.01 -16.17
N CYS A 59 -9.31 4.30 -15.92
CA CYS A 59 -9.89 4.87 -14.72
C CYS A 59 -10.76 6.07 -15.12
N ARG A 60 -11.94 6.21 -14.50
CA ARG A 60 -12.83 7.35 -14.69
C ARG A 60 -12.30 8.62 -14.02
N SER A 61 -11.65 8.48 -12.86
CA SER A 61 -11.15 9.60 -12.08
C SER A 61 -10.00 9.14 -11.21
N THR A 62 -8.98 9.99 -11.07
CA THR A 62 -7.81 9.74 -10.23
C THR A 62 -7.44 10.99 -9.48
N TYR A 63 -7.04 10.86 -8.22
CA TYR A 63 -6.54 12.00 -7.46
C TYR A 63 -5.69 11.59 -6.28
N THR A 64 -4.76 12.47 -5.94
CA THR A 64 -3.82 12.29 -4.84
C THR A 64 -3.78 13.50 -3.94
N HIS A 65 -3.47 13.24 -2.67
CA HIS A 65 -3.31 14.25 -1.64
C HIS A 65 -2.10 13.87 -0.80
N VAL A 66 -1.14 14.78 -0.67
CA VAL A 66 -0.02 14.66 0.25
C VAL A 66 -0.02 15.85 1.18
N ALA A 67 0.18 15.60 2.48
CA ALA A 67 0.31 16.64 3.48
C ALA A 67 1.37 16.23 4.49
N GLY A 68 2.12 17.21 4.98
CA GLY A 68 3.07 17.01 6.06
C GLY A 68 3.20 18.26 6.89
N ARG A 69 3.11 18.15 8.22
CA ARG A 69 3.34 19.28 9.12
C ARG A 69 3.79 18.84 10.50
N PRO A 70 4.58 19.66 11.21
CA PRO A 70 4.78 19.48 12.64
C PRO A 70 3.51 19.83 13.42
N SER A 71 3.27 19.13 14.54
CA SER A 71 2.18 19.45 15.47
C SER A 71 2.55 20.55 16.47
N LYS A 72 3.84 20.70 16.79
CA LYS A 72 4.44 21.77 17.60
C LYS A 72 5.81 22.16 17.01
N THR A 73 6.48 23.17 17.55
CA THR A 73 7.76 23.70 17.02
C THR A 73 8.81 22.62 16.70
N ASN A 74 8.92 21.58 17.53
CA ASN A 74 9.89 20.49 17.41
C ASN A 74 9.25 19.11 17.17
N GLY A 75 8.03 19.09 16.63
CA GLY A 75 7.28 17.87 16.36
C GLY A 75 6.13 17.63 17.35
N PRO A 76 5.53 16.44 17.36
CA PRO A 76 5.73 15.35 16.40
C PRO A 76 5.39 15.77 14.96
N TRP A 77 6.05 15.17 13.97
CA TRP A 77 5.84 15.45 12.54
C TRP A 77 4.90 14.43 11.93
N LYS A 78 3.79 14.93 11.37
CA LYS A 78 2.73 14.11 10.79
C LYS A 78 2.76 14.21 9.28
N ALA A 79 2.73 13.08 8.60
CA ALA A 79 2.54 12.96 7.17
C ALA A 79 1.28 12.15 6.86
N ARG A 80 0.55 12.57 5.83
CA ARG A 80 -0.62 11.87 5.30
C ARG A 80 -0.52 11.83 3.79
N VAL A 81 -0.68 10.63 3.25
CA VAL A 81 -0.68 10.40 1.81
C VAL A 81 -1.93 9.63 1.44
N THR A 82 -2.62 10.08 0.39
CA THR A 82 -3.80 9.43 -0.16
C THR A 82 -3.67 9.36 -1.67
N ALA A 83 -3.93 8.18 -2.23
CA ALA A 83 -4.08 7.96 -3.67
C ALA A 83 -5.43 7.29 -3.94
N VAL A 84 -6.16 7.81 -4.92
CA VAL A 84 -7.49 7.31 -5.26
C VAL A 84 -7.60 7.12 -6.76
N ALA A 85 -8.13 5.96 -7.15
CA ALA A 85 -8.57 5.69 -8.51
C ALA A 85 -10.03 5.20 -8.48
N GLU A 86 -10.85 5.71 -9.38
CA GLU A 86 -12.27 5.41 -9.52
C GLU A 86 -12.59 4.89 -10.91
N GLY A 87 -13.57 3.99 -11.03
CA GLY A 87 -13.95 3.34 -12.27
C GLY A 87 -12.77 2.56 -12.88
N ILE A 88 -12.10 1.77 -12.05
CA ILE A 88 -10.92 0.98 -12.42
C ILE A 88 -11.36 -0.15 -13.35
N ASN A 89 -10.64 -0.32 -14.45
CA ASN A 89 -10.75 -1.47 -15.33
C ASN A 89 -9.38 -1.86 -15.88
N ILE A 90 -8.95 -3.09 -15.63
CA ILE A 90 -7.78 -3.72 -16.26
C ILE A 90 -8.28 -4.90 -17.10
N LEU A 91 -8.16 -4.77 -18.43
CA LEU A 91 -8.48 -5.80 -19.44
C LEU A 91 -9.90 -6.38 -19.34
N ASN A 92 -10.85 -5.69 -18.70
CA ASN A 92 -12.17 -6.20 -18.31
C ASN A 92 -12.14 -7.42 -17.37
N VAL A 93 -10.97 -7.72 -16.82
CA VAL A 93 -10.72 -8.87 -15.94
C VAL A 93 -10.78 -8.44 -14.50
N LEU A 94 -10.12 -7.33 -14.16
CA LEU A 94 -10.24 -6.73 -12.85
C LEU A 94 -10.94 -5.38 -12.98
N THR A 95 -12.08 -5.23 -12.32
CA THR A 95 -12.78 -3.95 -12.24
C THR A 95 -13.07 -3.59 -10.78
N ALA A 96 -13.10 -2.31 -10.49
CA ALA A 96 -13.50 -1.81 -9.17
C ALA A 96 -14.11 -0.42 -9.32
N GLU A 97 -15.12 -0.11 -8.50
CA GLU A 97 -15.68 1.24 -8.50
C GLU A 97 -14.67 2.25 -7.97
N ARG A 98 -13.91 1.87 -6.93
CA ARG A 98 -12.97 2.77 -6.27
C ARG A 98 -11.90 2.02 -5.48
N ALA A 99 -10.65 2.48 -5.56
CA ALA A 99 -9.57 2.07 -4.66
C ALA A 99 -8.99 3.31 -3.98
N VAL A 100 -8.88 3.30 -2.65
CA VAL A 100 -8.34 4.39 -1.83
C VAL A 100 -7.18 3.87 -1.02
N ALA A 101 -5.94 4.17 -1.42
CA ALA A 101 -4.77 3.90 -0.61
C ALA A 101 -4.50 5.10 0.29
N ARG A 102 -4.41 4.87 1.60
CA ARG A 102 -4.12 5.92 2.57
C ARG A 102 -3.05 5.46 3.55
N VAL A 103 -2.03 6.28 3.73
CA VAL A 103 -0.94 6.04 4.67
C VAL A 103 -0.78 7.27 5.55
N PHE A 104 -0.73 7.05 6.86
CA PHE A 104 -0.41 8.06 7.85
C PHE A 104 0.84 7.66 8.60
N VAL A 105 1.72 8.63 8.82
CA VAL A 105 2.91 8.44 9.64
C VAL A 105 3.08 9.61 10.59
N GLU A 106 3.36 9.32 11.86
CA GLU A 106 3.77 10.29 12.87
C GLU A 106 5.19 9.96 13.35
N HIS A 107 6.13 10.88 13.15
CA HIS A 107 7.46 10.80 13.74
C HIS A 107 7.47 11.52 15.08
N PRO A 108 7.82 10.84 16.18
CA PRO A 108 7.86 11.46 17.49
C PRO A 108 9.02 12.46 17.62
N GLU A 109 8.88 13.41 18.55
CA GLU A 109 9.89 14.45 18.79
C GLU A 109 11.21 13.90 19.37
N ASP A 110 11.13 12.82 20.14
CA ASP A 110 12.25 12.18 20.82
C ASP A 110 13.13 11.32 19.90
N GLY A 111 12.75 11.16 18.63
CA GLY A 111 13.45 10.32 17.67
C GLY A 111 13.16 8.82 17.82
N GLY A 112 12.15 8.45 18.61
CA GLY A 112 11.64 7.09 18.70
C GLY A 112 11.02 6.59 17.38
N PRO A 113 10.54 5.32 17.37
CA PRO A 113 9.95 4.72 16.18
C PRO A 113 8.71 5.49 15.69
N PRO A 114 8.50 5.58 14.36
CA PRO A 114 7.33 6.25 13.82
C PRO A 114 6.07 5.42 14.04
N LYS A 115 4.94 6.09 14.22
CA LYS A 115 3.62 5.46 14.32
C LYS A 115 2.99 5.44 12.93
N ILE A 116 2.43 4.30 12.52
CA ILE A 116 1.96 4.06 11.15
C ILE A 116 0.50 3.63 11.18
N SER A 117 -0.32 4.14 10.25
CA SER A 117 -1.70 3.70 10.07
C SER A 117 -2.11 3.67 8.60
N PHE A 118 -2.90 2.67 8.23
CA PHE A 118 -3.53 2.55 6.91
C PHE A 118 -5.03 2.81 6.96
N ALA A 119 -5.53 3.43 8.04
CA ALA A 119 -6.94 3.70 8.25
C ALA A 119 -7.57 4.44 7.06
N GLY A 120 -8.78 4.01 6.67
CA GLY A 120 -9.47 4.51 5.50
C GLY A 120 -8.99 3.93 4.17
N SER A 121 -8.01 3.02 4.17
CA SER A 121 -7.65 2.27 2.95
C SER A 121 -8.70 1.21 2.63
N HIS A 122 -9.21 1.18 1.40
CA HIS A 122 -10.23 0.23 0.97
C HIS A 122 -10.34 0.11 -0.56
N ILE A 123 -11.00 -0.96 -1.01
CA ILE A 123 -11.43 -1.15 -2.40
C ILE A 123 -12.94 -1.41 -2.39
N HIS A 124 -13.69 -0.65 -3.18
CA HIS A 124 -15.14 -0.72 -3.30
C HIS A 124 -15.57 -1.39 -4.61
N ASP A 125 -16.59 -2.26 -4.53
CA ASP A 125 -17.14 -3.08 -5.62
C ASP A 125 -16.06 -3.76 -6.48
N LEU A 126 -15.12 -4.46 -5.84
CA LEU A 126 -14.11 -5.23 -6.57
C LEU A 126 -14.76 -6.40 -7.29
N ARG A 127 -14.45 -6.54 -8.58
CA ARG A 127 -14.87 -7.65 -9.41
C ARG A 127 -13.69 -8.25 -10.14
N PHE A 128 -13.68 -9.57 -10.21
CA PHE A 128 -12.71 -10.35 -10.92
C PHE A 128 -13.43 -11.30 -11.89
N GLN A 129 -13.11 -11.20 -13.18
CA GLN A 129 -13.78 -11.91 -14.27
C GLN A 129 -15.32 -11.74 -14.21
N GLY A 130 -15.77 -10.51 -13.91
CA GLY A 130 -17.19 -10.15 -13.76
C GLY A 130 -17.86 -10.56 -12.44
N LYS A 131 -17.21 -11.40 -11.61
CA LYS A 131 -17.74 -11.85 -10.32
C LYS A 131 -17.30 -10.92 -9.20
N LYS A 132 -18.20 -10.59 -8.26
CA LYS A 132 -17.85 -9.80 -7.06
C LYS A 132 -16.82 -10.57 -6.22
N VAL A 133 -15.83 -9.84 -5.71
CA VAL A 133 -14.79 -10.34 -4.80
C VAL A 133 -14.85 -9.51 -3.53
N GLU A 134 -14.89 -10.17 -2.38
CA GLU A 134 -14.84 -9.50 -1.09
C GLU A 134 -13.45 -9.64 -0.48
N LEU A 135 -12.86 -8.50 -0.12
CA LEU A 135 -11.56 -8.44 0.56
C LEU A 135 -11.77 -8.12 2.03
N ASN A 136 -11.16 -8.92 2.90
CA ASN A 136 -11.03 -8.57 4.31
C ASN A 136 -9.72 -7.79 4.50
N LEU A 137 -9.82 -6.46 4.67
CA LEU A 137 -8.67 -5.61 4.90
C LEU A 137 -8.41 -5.44 6.41
N ASN A 138 -7.19 -5.75 6.82
CA ASN A 138 -6.59 -5.40 8.10
C ASN A 138 -5.83 -4.08 7.96
N SER A 139 -6.55 -2.95 7.94
CA SER A 139 -5.96 -1.59 7.85
C SER A 139 -5.11 -1.21 9.07
N THR A 140 -5.20 -1.99 10.14
CA THR A 140 -4.37 -1.81 11.34
C THR A 140 -3.07 -2.61 11.29
N LEU A 141 -2.94 -3.57 10.36
CA LEU A 141 -1.88 -4.58 10.38
C LEU A 141 -1.64 -5.16 11.78
N LEU A 142 -2.69 -5.27 12.60
CA LEU A 142 -2.61 -5.86 13.93
C LEU A 142 -3.03 -7.33 13.89
N PRO A 143 -2.44 -8.19 14.72
CA PRO A 143 -2.94 -9.55 14.92
C PRO A 143 -4.42 -9.54 15.34
N PRO A 144 -5.23 -10.56 14.95
CA PRO A 144 -6.67 -10.60 15.23
C PRO A 144 -7.08 -10.33 16.68
N HIS A 145 -6.26 -10.77 17.65
CA HIS A 145 -6.52 -10.60 19.09
C HIS A 145 -6.25 -9.18 19.62
N HIS A 146 -5.57 -8.34 18.83
CA HIS A 146 -5.34 -6.92 19.13
C HIS A 146 -6.34 -6.00 18.40
N ARG A 147 -7.31 -6.56 17.67
CA ARG A 147 -8.35 -5.80 16.95
C ARG A 147 -9.52 -5.51 17.89
N GLY A 148 -9.38 -4.48 18.73
CA GLY A 148 -10.48 -3.97 19.56
C GLY A 148 -11.55 -3.25 18.71
N GLY A 149 -12.79 -3.22 19.20
CA GLY A 149 -13.95 -2.60 18.50
C GLY A 149 -13.82 -1.10 18.21
N ASP A 150 -12.94 -0.39 18.91
CA ASP A 150 -12.70 1.06 18.78
C ASP A 150 -11.61 1.43 17.75
N ALA A 151 -11.00 0.45 17.07
CA ALA A 151 -9.92 0.69 16.09
C ALA A 151 -10.39 1.33 14.77
N TYR A 152 -11.70 1.57 14.63
CA TYR A 152 -12.35 2.17 13.47
C TYR A 152 -13.12 3.44 13.88
N ASN A 153 -12.39 4.46 14.33
CA ASN A 153 -12.95 5.81 14.35
C ASN A 153 -12.71 6.48 12.99
N GLU A 154 -13.80 6.76 12.28
CA GLU A 154 -13.82 7.60 11.08
C GLU A 154 -13.45 9.06 11.41
N ASP A 155 -13.57 9.46 12.68
CA ASP A 155 -13.24 10.79 13.23
C ASP A 155 -11.88 10.80 13.95
N GLU A 156 -10.87 11.35 13.27
CA GLU A 156 -9.64 12.04 13.75
C GLU A 156 -8.81 11.48 14.93
N SER A 157 -9.05 10.27 15.42
CA SER A 157 -8.32 9.69 16.56
C SER A 157 -7.36 8.61 16.11
N PHE A 158 -6.14 9.06 15.79
CA PHE A 158 -4.98 8.24 15.44
C PHE A 158 -4.58 7.24 16.56
N ALA A 159 -4.62 5.93 16.30
CA ALA A 159 -3.72 4.86 16.82
C ALA A 159 -4.23 3.47 16.34
N PRO A 160 -3.33 2.55 15.91
CA PRO A 160 -2.39 1.92 16.82
C PRO A 160 -0.93 2.18 16.44
N GLU A 161 -0.10 2.37 17.47
CA GLU A 161 1.35 2.33 17.39
C GLU A 161 1.78 0.95 16.91
N ILE A 162 2.02 0.79 15.60
CA ILE A 162 2.61 -0.45 15.12
C ILE A 162 4.11 -0.34 15.29
N GLU A 163 4.60 -0.88 16.40
CA GLU A 163 6.02 -1.09 16.60
C GLU A 163 6.59 -1.90 15.43
N TRP A 164 7.83 -1.59 15.06
CA TRP A 164 8.52 -2.24 13.94
C TRP A 164 8.44 -3.77 14.05
N GLN A 165 8.57 -4.31 15.25
CA GLN A 165 8.48 -5.75 15.53
C GLN A 165 7.11 -6.35 15.20
N VAL A 166 6.00 -5.65 15.48
CA VAL A 166 4.64 -6.15 15.20
C VAL A 166 4.40 -6.28 13.70
N LEU A 167 4.92 -5.35 12.90
CA LEU A 167 4.87 -5.44 11.43
C LEU A 167 5.60 -6.69 10.92
N TRP A 168 6.75 -7.01 11.53
CA TRP A 168 7.50 -8.21 11.17
C TRP A 168 6.77 -9.49 11.53
N ASP A 169 6.15 -9.53 12.69
CA ASP A 169 5.42 -10.72 13.15
C ASP A 169 4.25 -10.99 12.20
N VAL A 170 3.51 -9.94 11.81
CA VAL A 170 2.41 -10.05 10.83
C VAL A 170 2.92 -10.48 9.46
N ALA A 171 4.01 -9.89 8.98
CA ALA A 171 4.62 -10.29 7.71
C ALA A 171 5.09 -11.75 7.74
N ARG A 172 5.67 -12.20 8.87
CA ARG A 172 6.15 -13.58 9.06
C ARG A 172 4.98 -14.57 9.13
N GLU A 173 3.90 -14.22 9.83
CA GLU A 173 2.68 -15.02 9.90
C GLU A 173 2.06 -15.20 8.51
N GLN A 174 1.92 -14.12 7.73
CA GLN A 174 1.42 -14.19 6.36
C GLN A 174 2.34 -15.04 5.46
N SER A 175 3.66 -14.90 5.64
CA SER A 175 4.67 -15.69 4.93
C SER A 175 4.55 -17.19 5.22
N ALA A 176 4.37 -17.56 6.49
CA ALA A 176 4.21 -18.94 6.92
C ALA A 176 2.87 -19.51 6.43
N ALA A 177 1.79 -18.75 6.58
CA ALA A 177 0.46 -19.14 6.13
C ALA A 177 0.41 -19.42 4.63
N LEU A 178 1.14 -18.65 3.80
CA LEU A 178 1.23 -18.93 2.37
C LEU A 178 2.10 -20.15 2.08
N ARG A 179 3.27 -20.26 2.72
CA ARG A 179 4.22 -21.37 2.52
C ARG A 179 3.58 -22.73 2.82
N ASP A 180 2.80 -22.79 3.89
CA ASP A 180 2.21 -24.03 4.40
C ASP A 180 0.83 -24.33 3.78
N ARG A 181 0.34 -23.46 2.88
CA ARG A 181 -0.97 -23.62 2.23
C ARG A 181 -0.90 -24.62 1.07
N SER A 182 -1.67 -25.69 1.19
CA SER A 182 -1.85 -26.67 0.12
C SER A 182 -2.36 -26.02 -1.17
N GLY A 183 -1.75 -26.36 -2.30
CA GLY A 183 -2.08 -25.83 -3.62
C GLY A 183 -1.53 -24.43 -3.93
N ALA A 184 -0.81 -23.78 -3.00
CA ALA A 184 -0.18 -22.49 -3.28
C ALA A 184 0.88 -22.63 -4.40
N PRO A 185 0.87 -21.75 -5.42
CA PRO A 185 1.86 -21.79 -6.49
C PRO A 185 3.29 -21.57 -5.97
N LEU A 186 4.26 -22.31 -6.53
CA LEU A 186 5.68 -22.20 -6.14
C LEU A 186 6.22 -20.77 -6.27
N TRP A 187 5.86 -20.05 -7.33
CA TRP A 187 6.30 -18.67 -7.54
C TRP A 187 5.86 -17.75 -6.39
N ALA A 188 4.69 -18.00 -5.80
CA ALA A 188 4.16 -17.20 -4.71
C ALA A 188 4.87 -17.53 -3.40
N ILE A 189 5.18 -18.81 -3.17
CA ILE A 189 5.98 -19.27 -2.03
C ILE A 189 7.40 -18.69 -2.12
N ASP A 190 8.01 -18.66 -3.29
CA ASP A 190 9.35 -18.09 -3.46
C ASP A 190 9.37 -16.58 -3.19
N ARG A 191 8.34 -15.86 -3.66
CA ARG A 191 8.24 -14.40 -3.51
C ARG A 191 7.85 -13.94 -2.11
N TYR A 192 6.91 -14.61 -1.45
CA TYR A 192 6.34 -14.16 -0.18
C TYR A 192 6.59 -15.11 0.99
N GLY A 193 7.02 -16.36 0.75
CA GLY A 193 7.30 -17.38 1.77
C GLY A 193 8.71 -17.32 2.38
N TRP A 194 9.57 -16.41 1.91
CA TRP A 194 10.97 -16.35 2.35
C TRP A 194 11.13 -15.87 3.79
N LEU A 195 10.26 -14.95 4.25
CA LEU A 195 10.36 -14.38 5.59
C LEU A 195 10.11 -15.43 6.68
N ALA A 196 9.24 -16.42 6.40
CA ALA A 196 9.01 -17.57 7.27
C ALA A 196 10.24 -18.49 7.42
N ARG A 197 11.28 -18.33 6.60
CA ARG A 197 12.55 -19.08 6.71
C ARG A 197 13.57 -18.39 7.61
N LYS A 198 13.35 -17.11 7.97
CA LYS A 198 14.28 -16.32 8.79
C LYS A 198 14.03 -16.59 10.28
N GLN A 199 15.05 -17.11 10.95
CA GLN A 199 15.03 -17.32 12.41
C GLN A 199 15.29 -16.02 13.18
N THR A 200 16.17 -15.15 12.68
CA THR A 200 16.42 -13.80 13.22
C THR A 200 16.15 -12.73 12.16
N LEU A 201 15.91 -11.50 12.61
CA LEU A 201 15.69 -10.32 11.75
C LEU A 201 17.01 -9.62 11.38
N ASP A 202 18.17 -10.21 11.72
CA ASP A 202 19.47 -9.62 11.43
C ASP A 202 19.67 -9.42 9.93
N GLY A 203 19.96 -8.17 9.55
CA GLY A 203 20.15 -7.75 8.16
C GLY A 203 18.89 -7.69 7.31
N VAL A 204 17.69 -7.89 7.89
CA VAL A 204 16.42 -7.77 7.16
C VAL A 204 15.89 -6.34 7.29
N ASN A 205 16.09 -5.54 6.23
CA ASN A 205 15.70 -4.11 6.21
C ASN A 205 14.41 -3.84 5.45
N CYS A 206 13.64 -4.87 5.09
CA CYS A 206 12.41 -4.74 4.31
C CYS A 206 11.40 -5.83 4.66
N ALA A 207 10.23 -5.43 5.14
CA ALA A 207 9.08 -6.29 5.29
C ALA A 207 8.13 -6.05 4.12
N ILE A 208 7.68 -7.13 3.47
CA ILE A 208 6.59 -7.11 2.51
C ILE A 208 5.45 -7.91 3.12
N CYS A 209 4.34 -7.24 3.39
CA CYS A 209 3.11 -7.84 3.86
C CYS A 209 1.92 -7.34 3.03
N SER A 210 0.73 -7.82 3.35
CA SER A 210 -0.51 -7.32 2.74
C SER A 210 -1.49 -6.88 3.81
N LEU A 211 -2.25 -5.82 3.51
CA LEU A 211 -3.44 -5.46 4.26
C LEU A 211 -4.56 -6.48 4.07
N VAL A 212 -4.51 -7.36 3.07
CA VAL A 212 -5.58 -8.33 2.78
C VAL A 212 -5.31 -9.63 3.52
N ASP A 213 -6.08 -9.89 4.58
CA ASP A 213 -6.02 -11.14 5.33
C ASP A 213 -6.68 -12.30 4.57
N ARG A 214 -7.75 -11.99 3.84
CA ARG A 214 -8.55 -12.98 3.14
C ARG A 214 -9.20 -12.38 1.91
N ILE A 215 -9.18 -13.17 0.83
CA ILE A 215 -9.99 -12.94 -0.36
C ILE A 215 -11.11 -13.99 -0.35
N GLN A 216 -12.35 -13.54 -0.53
CA GLN A 216 -13.48 -14.41 -0.83
C GLN A 216 -13.75 -14.28 -2.33
N PRO A 217 -13.13 -15.14 -3.15
CA PRO A 217 -13.37 -15.12 -4.58
C PRO A 217 -14.76 -15.68 -4.91
N GLY A 218 -15.31 -15.30 -6.06
CA GLY A 218 -16.47 -15.99 -6.62
C GLY A 218 -16.15 -17.47 -6.90
N GLU A 219 -17.20 -18.31 -7.00
CA GLU A 219 -17.06 -19.75 -7.21
C GLU A 219 -16.07 -20.11 -8.34
N GLY A 220 -15.19 -21.08 -8.08
CA GLY A 220 -14.26 -21.63 -9.06
C GLY A 220 -12.95 -20.85 -9.24
N THR A 221 -12.76 -19.72 -8.57
CA THR A 221 -11.49 -18.98 -8.61
C THR A 221 -10.65 -19.27 -7.37
N PRO A 222 -9.46 -19.91 -7.50
CA PRO A 222 -8.59 -20.12 -6.35
C PRO A 222 -8.03 -18.79 -5.86
N SER A 223 -7.93 -18.62 -4.55
CA SER A 223 -7.21 -17.51 -3.92
C SER A 223 -6.17 -18.05 -2.94
N PHE A 224 -4.99 -17.44 -2.98
CA PHE A 224 -3.89 -17.76 -2.09
C PHE A 224 -3.36 -16.44 -1.51
N GLY A 225 -3.51 -16.25 -0.19
CA GLY A 225 -3.14 -14.99 0.45
C GLY A 225 -3.90 -13.79 -0.13
N HIS A 226 -3.14 -12.85 -0.70
CA HIS A 226 -3.63 -11.54 -1.14
C HIS A 226 -3.60 -11.36 -2.68
N PHE A 227 -3.63 -12.44 -3.46
CA PHE A 227 -3.66 -12.34 -4.92
C PHE A 227 -4.71 -13.24 -5.58
N LEU A 228 -5.06 -12.87 -6.81
CA LEU A 228 -5.88 -13.64 -7.75
C LEU A 228 -5.12 -13.83 -9.06
N GLU A 229 -5.30 -14.98 -9.69
CA GLU A 229 -4.67 -15.31 -10.97
C GLU A 229 -5.76 -15.56 -12.02
N ALA A 230 -5.62 -14.88 -13.17
CA ALA A 230 -6.41 -15.13 -14.36
C ALA A 230 -5.49 -15.86 -15.35
N PRO A 231 -5.77 -17.15 -15.66
CA PRO A 231 -5.01 -17.90 -16.66
C PRO A 231 -4.89 -17.11 -17.96
N ASP A 232 -3.70 -17.11 -18.55
CA ASP A 232 -3.39 -16.42 -19.82
C ASP A 232 -3.66 -14.91 -19.82
N ILE A 233 -3.80 -14.25 -18.67
CA ILE A 233 -3.99 -12.80 -18.57
C ILE A 233 -2.96 -12.21 -17.62
N GLY A 234 -2.91 -12.70 -16.38
CA GLY A 234 -2.01 -12.14 -15.39
C GLY A 234 -2.40 -12.42 -13.94
N ARG A 235 -1.64 -11.81 -13.04
CA ARG A 235 -1.78 -11.90 -11.59
C ARG A 235 -2.11 -10.53 -11.02
N PHE A 236 -3.02 -10.51 -10.06
CA PHE A 236 -3.48 -9.28 -9.42
C PHE A 236 -3.27 -9.42 -7.92
N PHE A 237 -2.47 -8.52 -7.36
CA PHE A 237 -2.08 -8.47 -5.96
C PHE A 237 -2.81 -7.33 -5.28
N PHE A 238 -3.26 -7.55 -4.05
CA PHE A 238 -4.08 -6.61 -3.31
C PHE A 238 -3.41 -6.16 -2.00
N GLY A 239 -3.47 -4.86 -1.74
CA GLY A 239 -3.08 -4.25 -0.46
C GLY A 239 -1.63 -4.48 -0.05
N GLU A 240 -0.69 -4.57 -0.97
CA GLU A 240 0.72 -4.80 -0.65
C GLU A 240 1.32 -3.60 0.09
N ALA A 241 1.78 -3.85 1.31
CA ALA A 241 2.50 -2.90 2.15
C ALA A 241 3.98 -3.28 2.18
N MET A 242 4.83 -2.38 1.69
CA MET A 242 6.29 -2.50 1.74
C MET A 242 6.81 -1.52 2.79
N ILE A 243 7.49 -2.06 3.79
CA ILE A 243 7.90 -1.30 4.98
C ILE A 243 9.41 -1.46 5.13
N MET A 244 10.11 -0.35 4.97
CA MET A 244 11.54 -0.18 5.16
C MET A 244 11.78 0.89 6.24
N PRO A 245 12.92 0.88 6.95
CA PRO A 245 13.18 1.82 8.06
C PRO A 245 12.89 3.29 7.73
N GLN A 246 13.11 3.68 6.47
CA GLN A 246 12.92 5.04 5.98
C GLN A 246 11.89 5.15 4.84
N SER A 247 11.04 4.13 4.64
CA SER A 247 10.01 4.19 3.60
C SER A 247 8.86 3.25 3.88
N ILE A 248 7.65 3.78 3.95
CA ILE A 248 6.42 2.99 4.03
C ILE A 248 5.64 3.24 2.75
N GLN A 249 5.32 2.17 2.04
CA GLN A 249 4.58 2.23 0.79
C GLN A 249 3.40 1.25 0.85
N LEU A 250 2.23 1.72 0.43
CA LEU A 250 1.05 0.90 0.20
C LEU A 250 0.68 0.97 -1.27
N THR A 251 0.50 -0.18 -1.92
CA THR A 251 -0.11 -0.32 -3.24
C THR A 251 -1.36 -1.19 -3.13
N LEU A 252 -2.53 -0.63 -3.41
CA LEU A 252 -3.77 -1.38 -3.25
C LEU A 252 -4.01 -2.42 -4.34
N VAL A 253 -3.63 -2.14 -5.58
CA VAL A 253 -3.70 -3.11 -6.67
C VAL A 253 -2.40 -3.06 -7.46
N ARG A 254 -1.73 -4.20 -7.58
CA ARG A 254 -0.65 -4.39 -8.54
C ARG A 254 -1.04 -5.49 -9.51
N ALA A 255 -0.89 -5.24 -10.80
CA ALA A 255 -1.16 -6.21 -11.86
C ALA A 255 0.16 -6.59 -12.54
N GLU A 256 0.43 -7.89 -12.64
CA GLU A 256 1.45 -8.48 -13.50
C GLU A 256 0.73 -9.10 -14.69
N LEU A 257 0.83 -8.48 -15.86
CA LEU A 257 0.20 -8.95 -17.10
C LEU A 257 1.14 -9.95 -17.79
N GLY A 258 0.61 -11.11 -18.19
CA GLY A 258 1.40 -12.24 -18.70
C GLY A 258 1.02 -12.73 -20.09
N CYS A 259 0.07 -12.09 -20.76
CA CYS A 259 -0.52 -12.57 -22.03
C CYS A 259 0.15 -11.96 -23.27
N LYS A 260 -0.63 -11.72 -24.35
CA LYS A 260 -0.24 -10.87 -25.49
C LYS A 260 0.30 -9.49 -25.06
N THR A 261 -0.07 -9.04 -23.87
CA THR A 261 0.44 -7.84 -23.22
C THR A 261 1.21 -8.27 -21.97
N GLN A 262 2.53 -8.23 -22.05
CA GLN A 262 3.40 -8.41 -20.88
C GLN A 262 3.71 -7.04 -20.27
N GLY A 263 3.63 -6.93 -18.95
CA GLY A 263 3.88 -5.66 -18.28
C GLY A 263 3.42 -5.64 -16.83
N MET A 264 3.58 -4.49 -16.21
CA MET A 264 3.18 -4.26 -14.83
C MET A 264 2.40 -2.95 -14.71
N ALA A 265 1.39 -2.93 -13.87
CA ALA A 265 0.68 -1.72 -13.49
C ALA A 265 0.44 -1.69 -11.98
N SER A 266 0.43 -0.48 -11.41
CA SER A 266 0.00 -0.22 -10.04
C SER A 266 -1.16 0.75 -10.03
N ILE A 267 -2.08 0.58 -9.09
CA ILE A 267 -3.20 1.48 -8.85
C ILE A 267 -3.25 1.80 -7.36
N ALA A 268 -3.49 3.08 -7.08
CA ALA A 268 -3.52 3.68 -5.76
C ALA A 268 -2.26 3.30 -4.96
N THR A 269 -1.15 3.97 -5.27
CA THR A 269 0.11 3.85 -4.55
C THR A 269 0.36 5.10 -3.71
N ALA A 270 0.56 4.90 -2.41
CA ALA A 270 0.85 5.94 -1.44
C ALA A 270 2.16 5.61 -0.72
N ARG A 271 3.09 6.55 -0.67
CA ARG A 271 4.40 6.39 -0.02
C ARG A 271 4.71 7.56 0.89
N THR A 272 5.22 7.27 2.08
CA THR A 272 5.65 8.32 3.01
C THR A 272 6.72 7.87 4.00
N ASN A 273 7.52 8.83 4.46
CA ASN A 273 8.40 8.81 5.62
C ASN A 273 8.88 10.25 5.94
N GLY A 274 9.97 10.38 6.67
CA GLY A 274 10.75 11.60 6.81
C GLY A 274 11.94 11.37 7.74
N SER A 275 12.76 12.41 7.92
CA SER A 275 13.94 12.31 8.77
C SER A 275 14.18 13.61 9.51
N SER A 276 14.40 13.50 10.83
CA SER A 276 14.88 14.59 11.65
C SER A 276 16.39 14.72 11.52
N TYR A 277 16.88 15.94 11.32
CA TYR A 277 18.30 16.26 11.48
C TYR A 277 18.56 16.82 12.88
N PRO A 278 19.66 16.40 13.53
CA PRO A 278 20.07 17.01 14.80
C PRO A 278 20.26 18.52 14.67
N PRO A 279 20.09 19.28 15.78
CA PRO A 279 20.56 20.66 15.91
C PRO A 279 22.03 20.85 15.53
#